data_AF-A0A100XXX2-F1
#
_entry.id   AF-A0A100XXX2-F1
#
_cell.length_a   1.000
_cell.length_b   1.000
_cell.length_c   1.000
_cell.angle_alpha   90.00
_cell.angle_beta   90.00
_cell.angle_gamma   90.00
#
_symmetry.space_group_name_H-M   'P 1'
#
loop_
_entity.id
_entity.type
_entity.pdbx_description
1 polymer ?
#
loop_
_entity_poly.entity_id
_entity_poly.type
_entity_poly.pdbx_seq_one_letter_code
_entity_poly.pdbx_strand_id
1 'polypeptide(L)'
;MDIPIFEKYIFGKANRGDVILLEYAPTYPVEEFSWGVLLPALVERDGVVVADFFGIGGILFRNYTRKVSGKEYSGVIELIKKIKVVKIGPGSTSYGDVIGEVVPAYDSHTFLKNYYTIVSRISHSPTKPEYFITFGLGHYIHFGGDEAIKAILTGISTIPLEDWVGIHFINAGVLRSEHLAMLEEIASMVFHISRDGLKVKKEGGAIDQGRG
;
A
#
# COMPACT_ATOMS: atom_id res chain seq x y z
N MET A 1 -18.69 5.79 -7.08
CA MET A 1 -17.47 4.97 -6.99
C MET A 1 -17.88 3.65 -6.36
N ASP A 2 -17.52 2.52 -6.97
CA ASP A 2 -18.10 1.21 -6.65
C ASP A 2 -17.55 0.60 -5.35
N ILE A 3 -17.99 1.19 -4.23
CA ILE A 3 -17.84 0.64 -2.87
C ILE A 3 -18.21 -0.86 -2.80
N PRO A 4 -19.25 -1.38 -3.51
CA PRO A 4 -19.60 -2.80 -3.44
C PRO A 4 -18.50 -3.75 -3.97
N ILE A 5 -17.73 -3.34 -4.99
CA ILE A 5 -16.62 -4.16 -5.50
C ILE A 5 -15.49 -4.12 -4.46
N PHE A 6 -15.18 -2.96 -3.93
CA PHE A 6 -14.15 -2.82 -2.91
C PHE A 6 -14.46 -3.67 -1.67
N GLU A 7 -15.69 -3.60 -1.15
CA GLU A 7 -16.12 -4.41 0.00
C GLU A 7 -16.10 -5.91 -0.32
N LYS A 8 -16.59 -6.31 -1.49
CA LYS A 8 -16.60 -7.72 -1.89
C LYS A 8 -15.19 -8.34 -1.93
N TYR A 9 -14.20 -7.61 -2.45
CA TYR A 9 -12.87 -8.18 -2.68
C TYR A 9 -11.90 -7.89 -1.53
N ILE A 10 -11.77 -6.65 -1.09
CA ILE A 10 -10.78 -6.28 -0.07
C ILE A 10 -11.25 -6.72 1.31
N PHE A 11 -12.55 -6.62 1.61
CA PHE A 11 -13.09 -7.09 2.90
C PHE A 11 -13.64 -8.51 2.89
N GLY A 12 -14.06 -9.01 1.73
CA GLY A 12 -14.70 -10.33 1.61
C GLY A 12 -13.76 -11.47 1.18
N LYS A 13 -12.62 -11.17 0.55
CA LYS A 13 -11.73 -12.19 -0.03
C LYS A 13 -10.26 -12.09 0.37
N ALA A 14 -9.79 -10.94 0.85
CA ALA A 14 -8.39 -10.79 1.25
C ALA A 14 -8.11 -11.49 2.58
N ASN A 15 -7.01 -12.23 2.62
CA ASN A 15 -6.50 -12.93 3.80
C ASN A 15 -5.15 -12.33 4.20
N ARG A 16 -4.74 -12.51 5.46
CA ARG A 16 -3.39 -12.15 5.90
C ARG A 16 -2.34 -12.84 5.03
N GLY A 17 -1.33 -12.08 4.62
CA GLY A 17 -0.33 -12.52 3.65
C GLY A 17 -0.68 -12.21 2.20
N ASP A 18 -1.91 -11.78 1.89
CA ASP A 18 -2.25 -11.33 0.55
C ASP A 18 -1.55 -10.02 0.18
N VAL A 19 -1.08 -9.96 -1.06
CA VAL A 19 -0.49 -8.78 -1.68
C VAL A 19 -1.42 -8.29 -2.78
N ILE A 20 -1.93 -7.08 -2.61
CA ILE A 20 -2.90 -6.44 -3.47
C ILE A 20 -2.26 -5.25 -4.17
N LEU A 21 -2.29 -5.24 -5.50
CA LEU A 21 -1.88 -4.08 -6.29
C LEU A 21 -3.09 -3.26 -6.71
N LEU A 22 -2.98 -1.96 -6.46
CA LEU A 22 -3.91 -0.93 -6.90
C LEU A 22 -3.23 -0.08 -7.96
N GLU A 23 -3.37 -0.48 -9.21
CA GLU A 23 -2.82 0.22 -10.36
C GLU A 23 -3.69 1.42 -10.76
N TYR A 24 -3.06 2.53 -11.10
CA TYR A 24 -3.74 3.72 -11.62
C TYR A 24 -2.89 4.42 -12.67
N ALA A 25 -3.56 5.17 -13.54
CA ALA A 25 -2.90 6.03 -14.52
C ALA A 25 -2.37 7.32 -13.86
N PRO A 26 -1.29 7.95 -14.36
CA PRO A 26 -0.74 9.18 -13.78
C PRO A 26 -1.73 10.33 -13.63
N THR A 27 -2.75 10.39 -14.49
CA THR A 27 -3.77 11.43 -14.52
C THR A 27 -4.98 11.13 -13.63
N TYR A 28 -5.04 9.96 -12.99
CA TYR A 28 -6.10 9.61 -12.07
C TYR A 28 -5.88 10.29 -10.71
N PRO A 29 -6.90 10.95 -10.12
CA PRO A 29 -6.79 11.61 -8.82
C PRO A 29 -6.80 10.57 -7.69
N VAL A 30 -5.70 9.81 -7.57
CA VAL A 30 -5.59 8.70 -6.62
C VAL A 30 -5.77 9.16 -5.18
N GLU A 31 -5.49 10.43 -4.86
CA GLU A 31 -5.70 11.00 -3.55
C GLU A 31 -7.16 10.97 -3.10
N GLU A 32 -8.12 11.15 -4.03
CA GLU A 32 -9.55 11.12 -3.73
C GLU A 32 -10.00 9.70 -3.37
N PHE A 33 -9.47 8.70 -4.08
CA PHE A 33 -9.73 7.29 -3.75
C PHE A 33 -9.02 6.88 -2.46
N SER A 34 -7.73 7.17 -2.32
CA SER A 34 -6.93 6.67 -1.21
C SER A 34 -7.37 7.27 0.12
N TRP A 35 -7.56 8.59 0.18
CA TRP A 35 -7.88 9.31 1.42
C TRP A 35 -9.38 9.48 1.65
N GLY A 36 -10.18 9.59 0.59
CA GLY A 36 -11.63 9.76 0.70
C GLY A 36 -12.42 8.46 0.80
N VAL A 37 -11.84 7.32 0.41
CA VAL A 37 -12.54 6.03 0.38
C VAL A 37 -11.79 4.93 1.09
N LEU A 38 -10.57 4.60 0.63
CA LEU A 38 -9.85 3.42 1.10
C LEU A 38 -9.45 3.53 2.58
N LEU A 39 -8.63 4.53 2.92
CA LEU A 39 -8.09 4.70 4.26
C LEU A 39 -9.18 4.84 5.33
N PRO A 40 -10.27 5.60 5.12
CA PRO A 40 -11.40 5.61 6.04
C PRO A 40 -11.96 4.22 6.32
N ALA A 41 -12.19 3.42 5.27
CA ALA A 41 -12.78 2.10 5.41
C ALA A 41 -11.83 1.10 6.12
N LEU A 42 -10.51 1.24 5.95
CA LEU A 42 -9.52 0.36 6.59
C LEU A 42 -9.26 0.74 8.05
N VAL A 43 -9.20 2.03 8.38
CA VAL A 43 -8.88 2.53 9.73
C VAL A 43 -9.94 2.12 10.76
N GLU A 44 -11.18 1.89 10.33
CA GLU A 44 -12.26 1.41 11.20
C GLU A 44 -12.12 -0.07 11.59
N ARG A 45 -11.20 -0.82 10.97
CA ARG A 45 -11.02 -2.28 11.14
C ARG A 45 -9.63 -2.67 11.68
N ASP A 46 -9.26 -2.12 12.83
CA ASP A 46 -8.05 -2.50 13.59
C ASP A 46 -6.70 -2.28 12.87
N GLY A 47 -6.39 -0.99 12.69
CA GLY A 47 -5.02 -0.49 12.60
C GLY A 47 -4.40 -0.57 11.19
N VAL A 48 -4.00 0.59 10.68
CA VAL A 48 -3.33 0.73 9.39
C VAL A 48 -1.89 1.17 9.60
N VAL A 49 -0.95 0.45 9.00
CA VAL A 49 0.42 0.95 8.81
C VAL A 49 0.58 1.40 7.38
N VAL A 50 1.18 2.57 7.17
CA VAL A 50 1.53 3.10 5.86
C VAL A 50 3.04 3.12 5.69
N ALA A 51 3.56 2.47 4.65
CA ALA A 51 4.89 2.74 4.12
C ALA A 51 4.83 3.90 3.13
N ASP A 52 5.44 5.03 3.49
CA ASP A 52 5.45 6.23 2.67
C ASP A 52 6.83 6.42 2.03
N PHE A 53 6.97 5.96 0.79
CA PHE A 53 8.16 6.20 0.00
C PHE A 53 8.18 7.65 -0.50
N PHE A 54 9.28 8.34 -0.21
CA PHE A 54 9.57 9.70 -0.66
C PHE A 54 8.51 10.75 -0.26
N GLY A 55 7.69 10.46 0.76
CA GLY A 55 6.60 11.34 1.20
C GLY A 55 5.45 11.48 0.19
N ILE A 56 5.32 10.55 -0.75
CA ILE A 56 4.24 10.54 -1.75
C ILE A 56 2.87 10.50 -1.07
N GLY A 57 2.68 9.67 -0.05
CA GLY A 57 1.44 9.63 0.73
C GLY A 57 1.10 11.00 1.34
N GLY A 58 2.12 11.72 1.82
CA GLY A 58 1.97 13.05 2.40
C GLY A 58 1.59 14.11 1.37
N ILE A 59 2.12 14.01 0.15
CA ILE A 59 1.72 14.86 -0.98
C ILE A 59 0.26 14.61 -1.35
N LEU A 60 -0.13 13.33 -1.49
CA LEU A 60 -1.51 12.94 -1.80
C LEU A 60 -2.47 13.43 -0.71
N PHE A 61 -2.11 13.27 0.56
CA PHE A 61 -2.90 13.74 1.70
C PHE A 61 -3.18 15.25 1.63
N ARG A 62 -2.15 16.06 1.37
CA ARG A 62 -2.32 17.52 1.23
C ARG A 62 -3.17 17.89 0.02
N ASN A 63 -3.04 17.15 -1.09
CA ASN A 63 -3.84 17.41 -2.28
C ASN A 63 -5.32 17.08 -2.04
N TYR A 64 -5.62 16.02 -1.30
CA TYR A 64 -6.98 15.69 -0.90
C TYR A 64 -7.56 16.71 0.07
N THR A 65 -6.86 17.02 1.17
CA THR A 65 -7.36 17.92 2.23
C THR A 65 -7.61 19.36 1.76
N ARG A 66 -6.98 19.81 0.67
CA ARG A 66 -7.27 21.12 0.05
C ARG A 66 -8.62 21.20 -0.68
N LYS A 67 -9.21 20.05 -1.02
CA LYS A 67 -10.44 19.96 -1.82
C LYS A 67 -11.70 19.74 -0.96
N VAL A 68 -11.52 19.22 0.27
CA VAL A 68 -12.62 18.78 1.13
C VAL A 68 -13.27 19.92 1.90
N SER A 69 -14.52 19.70 2.32
CA SER A 69 -15.23 20.64 3.20
C SER A 69 -14.62 20.68 4.61
N GLY A 70 -14.89 21.73 5.39
CA GLY A 70 -14.39 21.83 6.77
C GLY A 70 -14.84 20.68 7.69
N LYS A 71 -16.07 20.17 7.49
CA LYS A 71 -16.59 19.01 8.24
C LYS A 71 -15.83 17.73 7.88
N GLU A 72 -15.59 17.51 6.60
CA GLU A 72 -14.84 16.36 6.09
C GLU A 72 -13.39 16.42 6.54
N TYR A 73 -12.76 17.61 6.50
CA TYR A 73 -11.42 17.84 7.02
C TYR A 73 -11.28 17.42 8.49
N SER A 74 -12.22 17.82 9.36
CA SER A 74 -12.20 17.40 10.76
C SER A 74 -12.25 15.88 10.92
N GLY A 75 -13.07 15.19 10.13
CA GLY A 75 -13.11 13.73 10.11
C GLY A 75 -11.78 13.10 9.69
N VAL A 76 -11.14 13.67 8.67
CA VAL A 76 -9.83 13.24 8.18
C VAL A 76 -8.74 13.43 9.25
N ILE A 77 -8.77 14.51 10.03
CA ILE A 77 -7.81 14.74 11.12
C ILE A 77 -7.95 13.70 12.24
N GLU A 78 -9.16 13.26 12.56
CA GLU A 78 -9.34 12.17 13.54
C GLU A 78 -8.91 10.81 12.98
N LEU A 79 -9.14 10.59 11.69
CA LEU A 79 -8.72 9.37 10.99
C LEU A 79 -7.19 9.21 11.01
N ILE A 80 -6.43 10.27 10.67
CA ILE A 80 -4.97 10.14 10.57
C ILE A 80 -4.30 9.82 11.89
N LYS A 81 -4.90 10.16 13.05
CA LYS A 81 -4.35 9.81 14.37
C LYS A 81 -4.26 8.30 14.62
N LYS A 82 -5.02 7.51 13.87
CA LYS A 82 -5.06 6.05 13.97
C LYS A 82 -4.12 5.35 12.99
N ILE A 83 -3.44 6.11 12.12
CA ILE A 83 -2.50 5.60 11.13
C ILE A 83 -1.09 5.63 11.72
N LYS A 84 -0.35 4.53 11.58
CA LYS A 84 1.10 4.49 11.82
C LYS A 84 1.83 4.61 10.51
N VAL A 85 2.97 5.28 10.49
CA VAL A 85 3.74 5.53 9.27
C VAL A 85 5.18 5.07 9.42
N VAL A 86 5.66 4.35 8.41
CA VAL A 86 7.05 4.07 8.16
C VAL A 86 7.51 4.98 7.02
N LYS A 87 8.43 5.89 7.32
CA LYS A 87 9.01 6.79 6.32
C LYS A 87 10.14 6.09 5.58
N ILE A 88 10.11 6.13 4.26
CA ILE A 88 11.15 5.52 3.42
C ILE A 88 11.71 6.58 2.48
N GLY A 89 12.87 7.13 2.83
CA GLY A 89 13.54 8.17 2.05
C GLY A 89 13.13 9.60 2.38
N PRO A 90 13.61 10.56 1.56
CA PRO A 90 13.40 11.98 1.82
C PRO A 90 11.92 12.33 1.69
N GLY A 91 11.40 13.11 2.64
CA GLY A 91 10.02 13.56 2.61
C GLY A 91 9.49 13.92 3.99
N SER A 92 8.55 14.84 4.03
CA SER A 92 7.77 15.12 5.23
C SER A 92 6.48 14.31 5.21
N THR A 93 6.21 13.64 6.32
CA THR A 93 4.92 12.99 6.56
C THR A 93 4.10 13.91 7.44
N SER A 94 2.98 14.39 6.92
CA SER A 94 2.06 15.30 7.63
C SER A 94 0.81 14.60 8.16
N TYR A 95 0.85 13.27 8.26
CA TYR A 95 -0.25 12.41 8.71
C TYR A 95 0.31 11.21 9.47
N GLY A 96 -0.49 10.67 10.38
CA GLY A 96 -0.11 9.48 11.15
C GLY A 96 1.03 9.69 12.16
N ASP A 97 1.22 8.67 12.98
CA ASP A 97 2.31 8.56 13.93
C ASP A 97 3.53 7.87 13.30
N VAL A 98 4.68 8.52 13.28
CA VAL A 98 5.88 7.98 12.63
C VAL A 98 6.57 6.98 13.55
N ILE A 99 6.45 5.69 13.22
CA ILE A 99 7.02 4.59 14.00
C ILE A 99 8.41 4.13 13.51
N GLY A 100 8.85 4.65 12.36
CA GLY A 100 10.15 4.34 11.81
C GLY A 100 10.50 5.22 10.61
N GLU A 101 11.80 5.39 10.40
CA GLU A 101 12.37 6.06 9.24
C GLU A 101 13.56 5.24 8.75
N VAL A 102 13.58 4.98 7.45
CA VAL A 102 14.63 4.21 6.79
C VAL A 102 15.07 4.90 5.51
N VAL A 103 16.35 4.77 5.19
CA VAL A 103 16.89 5.21 3.90
C VAL A 103 16.57 4.12 2.86
N PRO A 104 16.06 4.48 1.67
CA PRO A 104 15.81 3.53 0.60
C PRO A 104 17.12 2.88 0.21
N ALA A 105 17.15 1.55 0.21
CA ALA A 105 18.29 0.77 -0.23
C ALA A 105 17.86 -0.06 -1.43
N TYR A 106 18.75 -0.20 -2.42
CA TYR A 106 18.49 -0.97 -3.63
C TYR A 106 19.29 -2.28 -3.65
N ASP A 107 20.34 -2.40 -2.84
CA ASP A 107 21.00 -3.68 -2.62
C ASP A 107 20.14 -4.58 -1.70
N SER A 108 20.03 -5.85 -2.08
CA SER A 108 19.12 -6.79 -1.40
C SER A 108 19.46 -7.01 0.07
N HIS A 109 20.74 -6.94 0.45
CA HIS A 109 21.17 -7.14 1.84
C HIS A 109 20.70 -6.00 2.76
N THR A 110 20.96 -4.74 2.37
CA THR A 110 20.53 -3.58 3.15
C THR A 110 19.01 -3.45 3.12
N PHE A 111 18.38 -3.72 1.97
CA PHE A 111 16.92 -3.78 1.88
C PHE A 111 16.35 -4.78 2.88
N LEU A 112 16.83 -6.03 2.89
CA LEU A 112 16.33 -7.08 3.78
C LEU A 112 16.51 -6.71 5.26
N LYS A 113 17.66 -6.14 5.62
CA LYS A 113 17.92 -5.64 6.98
C LYS A 113 16.92 -4.55 7.38
N ASN A 114 16.68 -3.58 6.50
CA ASN A 114 15.73 -2.50 6.76
C ASN A 114 14.30 -3.04 6.88
N TYR A 115 13.93 -3.95 5.97
CA TYR A 115 12.63 -4.61 5.95
C TYR A 115 12.35 -5.36 7.24
N TYR A 116 13.27 -6.25 7.65
CA TYR A 116 13.16 -7.00 8.90
C TYR A 116 13.06 -6.08 10.12
N THR A 117 13.84 -4.99 10.14
CA THR A 117 13.76 -4.00 11.23
C THR A 117 12.37 -3.38 11.35
N ILE A 118 11.75 -3.03 10.22
CA ILE A 118 10.41 -2.45 10.17
C ILE A 118 9.35 -3.48 10.56
N VAL A 119 9.38 -4.67 9.95
CA VAL A 119 8.46 -5.77 10.25
C VAL A 119 8.49 -6.12 11.73
N SER A 120 9.69 -6.20 12.32
CA SER A 120 9.85 -6.45 13.75
C SER A 120 9.22 -5.34 14.59
N ARG A 121 9.45 -4.05 14.29
CA ARG A 121 8.80 -2.94 15.01
C ARG A 121 7.29 -2.99 14.95
N ILE A 122 6.74 -3.29 13.76
CA ILE A 122 5.30 -3.43 13.57
C ILE A 122 4.75 -4.61 14.38
N SER A 123 5.46 -5.74 14.39
CA SER A 123 5.05 -6.95 15.10
C SER A 123 5.03 -6.79 16.63
N HIS A 124 5.87 -5.91 17.18
CA HIS A 124 5.92 -5.58 18.61
C HIS A 124 4.96 -4.45 19.00
N SER A 125 4.19 -3.91 18.05
CA SER A 125 3.17 -2.90 18.34
C SER A 125 2.05 -3.49 19.21
N PRO A 126 1.51 -2.75 20.20
CA PRO A 126 0.40 -3.20 21.04
C PRO A 126 -0.85 -3.62 20.23
N THR A 127 -1.06 -2.95 19.10
CA THR A 127 -2.09 -3.29 18.11
C THR A 127 -1.39 -3.77 16.86
N LYS A 128 -1.57 -5.04 16.52
CA LYS A 128 -1.10 -5.60 15.24
C LYS A 128 -1.96 -5.02 14.12
N PRO A 129 -1.37 -4.46 13.05
CA PRO A 129 -2.17 -3.94 11.96
C PRO A 129 -2.77 -5.07 11.15
N GLU A 130 -4.01 -4.89 10.69
CA GLU A 130 -4.61 -5.77 9.70
C GLU A 130 -4.15 -5.42 8.28
N TYR A 131 -3.86 -4.13 8.03
CA TYR A 131 -3.52 -3.62 6.70
C TYR A 131 -2.18 -2.87 6.69
N PHE A 132 -1.37 -3.18 5.66
CA PHE A 132 -0.14 -2.47 5.35
C PHE A 132 -0.25 -1.80 3.98
N ILE A 133 -0.30 -0.48 3.95
CA ILE A 133 -0.52 0.28 2.72
C ILE A 133 0.78 0.91 2.26
N THR A 134 1.08 0.85 0.97
CA THR A 134 2.28 1.48 0.42
C THR A 134 1.94 2.58 -0.57
N PHE A 135 2.48 3.77 -0.33
CA PHE A 135 2.53 4.86 -1.30
C PHE A 135 3.95 5.03 -1.83
N GLY A 136 4.07 5.35 -3.13
CA GLY A 136 5.35 5.68 -3.75
C GLY A 136 6.22 4.48 -4.14
N LEU A 137 5.74 3.24 -4.01
CA LEU A 137 6.49 2.03 -4.41
C LEU A 137 6.93 2.09 -5.88
N GLY A 138 6.06 2.59 -6.78
CA GLY A 138 6.42 2.78 -8.18
C GLY A 138 7.60 3.74 -8.40
N HIS A 139 7.75 4.79 -7.58
CA HIS A 139 8.89 5.71 -7.66
C HIS A 139 10.17 5.04 -7.15
N TYR A 140 10.08 4.26 -6.07
CA TYR A 140 11.21 3.50 -5.56
C TYR A 140 11.76 2.53 -6.61
N ILE A 141 10.87 1.79 -7.27
CA ILE A 141 11.27 0.87 -8.35
C ILE A 141 11.82 1.65 -9.54
N HIS A 142 11.20 2.75 -9.95
CA HIS A 142 11.70 3.57 -11.05
C HIS A 142 13.12 4.07 -10.80
N PHE A 143 13.43 4.56 -9.59
CA PHE A 143 14.75 5.08 -9.27
C PHE A 143 15.81 3.99 -9.09
N GLY A 144 15.45 2.82 -8.57
CA GLY A 144 16.39 1.71 -8.36
C GLY A 144 16.48 0.71 -9.52
N GLY A 145 15.57 0.78 -10.49
CA GLY A 145 15.52 -0.11 -11.63
C GLY A 145 15.41 -1.59 -11.24
N ASP A 146 16.21 -2.43 -11.90
CA ASP A 146 16.21 -3.88 -11.69
C ASP A 146 16.66 -4.29 -10.28
N GLU A 147 17.56 -3.51 -9.66
CA GLU A 147 18.01 -3.79 -8.30
C GLU A 147 16.88 -3.62 -7.27
N ALA A 148 16.00 -2.62 -7.46
CA ALA A 148 14.83 -2.45 -6.61
C ALA A 148 13.89 -3.66 -6.67
N ILE A 149 13.59 -4.15 -7.89
CA ILE A 149 12.76 -5.36 -8.06
C ILE A 149 13.43 -6.57 -7.43
N LYS A 150 14.73 -6.77 -7.68
CA LYS A 150 15.50 -7.88 -7.10
C LYS A 150 15.48 -7.85 -5.57
N ALA A 151 15.62 -6.66 -4.98
CA ALA A 151 15.53 -6.48 -3.54
C ALA A 151 14.13 -6.83 -2.99
N ILE A 152 13.06 -6.39 -3.65
CA ILE A 152 11.68 -6.73 -3.28
C ILE A 152 11.44 -8.23 -3.35
N LEU A 153 11.82 -8.88 -4.47
CA LEU A 153 11.68 -10.32 -4.65
C LEU A 153 12.44 -11.10 -3.58
N THR A 154 13.67 -10.67 -3.27
CA THR A 154 14.48 -11.26 -2.20
C THR A 154 13.79 -11.10 -0.83
N GLY A 155 13.21 -9.94 -0.54
CA GLY A 155 12.48 -9.70 0.70
C GLY A 155 11.30 -10.66 0.86
N ILE A 156 10.45 -10.73 -0.15
CA ILE A 156 9.24 -11.57 -0.16
C ILE A 156 9.60 -13.06 -0.10
N SER A 157 10.68 -13.50 -0.77
CA SER A 157 11.08 -14.91 -0.75
C SER A 157 11.77 -15.36 0.53
N THR A 158 12.31 -14.42 1.32
CA THR A 158 13.19 -14.73 2.47
C THR A 158 12.48 -14.58 3.81
N ILE A 159 11.52 -13.65 3.91
CA ILE A 159 10.84 -13.36 5.18
C ILE A 159 9.51 -14.13 5.20
N PRO A 160 9.30 -15.03 6.18
CA PRO A 160 8.07 -15.79 6.27
C PRO A 160 6.86 -14.85 6.44
N LEU A 161 5.74 -15.28 5.86
CA LEU A 161 4.49 -14.54 5.63
C LEU A 161 4.19 -13.44 6.66
N GLU A 162 3.91 -12.26 6.12
CA GLU A 162 3.41 -11.12 6.87
C GLU A 162 1.98 -11.38 7.35
N ASP A 163 1.72 -11.12 8.63
CA ASP A 163 0.41 -11.29 9.28
C ASP A 163 -0.61 -10.20 8.90
N TRP A 164 -0.44 -9.50 7.77
CA TRP A 164 -1.30 -8.41 7.32
C TRP A 164 -1.62 -8.51 5.82
N VAL A 165 -2.62 -7.76 5.37
CA VAL A 165 -2.94 -7.58 3.95
C VAL A 165 -2.10 -6.40 3.42
N GLY A 166 -1.22 -6.68 2.46
CA GLY A 166 -0.42 -5.67 1.77
C GLY A 166 -1.21 -5.01 0.64
N ILE A 167 -1.37 -3.69 0.66
CA ILE A 167 -2.07 -2.92 -0.38
C ILE A 167 -1.11 -1.87 -0.95
N HIS A 168 -0.67 -2.07 -2.20
CA HIS A 168 0.34 -1.21 -2.81
C HIS A 168 -0.26 -0.39 -3.95
N PHE A 169 -0.15 0.93 -3.82
CA PHE A 169 -0.55 1.87 -4.88
C PHE A 169 0.54 2.00 -5.93
N ILE A 170 0.22 1.64 -7.17
CA ILE A 170 1.16 1.65 -8.30
C ILE A 170 0.69 2.61 -9.38
N ASN A 171 1.46 3.67 -9.61
CA ASN A 171 1.29 4.48 -10.81
C ASN A 171 1.90 3.72 -12.00
N ALA A 172 1.05 3.12 -12.82
CA ALA A 172 1.48 2.27 -13.93
C ALA A 172 2.31 3.04 -14.97
N GLY A 173 2.11 4.36 -15.09
CA GLY A 173 2.86 5.19 -16.05
C GLY A 173 4.27 5.57 -15.60
N VAL A 174 4.66 5.29 -14.36
CA VAL A 174 6.01 5.55 -13.83
C VAL A 174 6.94 4.34 -14.02
N LEU A 175 6.37 3.15 -14.18
CA LEU A 175 7.12 1.90 -14.27
C LEU A 175 7.36 1.46 -15.71
N ARG A 176 8.46 0.73 -15.91
CA ARG A 176 8.64 -0.08 -17.13
C ARG A 176 7.64 -1.23 -17.13
N SER A 177 7.19 -1.65 -18.31
CA SER A 177 6.23 -2.73 -18.48
C SER A 177 6.68 -4.03 -17.82
N GLU A 178 7.97 -4.34 -17.90
CA GLU A 178 8.56 -5.56 -17.35
C GLU A 178 8.51 -5.56 -15.82
N HIS A 179 8.78 -4.40 -15.20
CA HIS A 179 8.71 -4.25 -13.75
C HIS A 179 7.29 -4.33 -13.23
N LEU A 180 6.35 -3.73 -13.94
CA LEU A 180 4.93 -3.83 -13.57
C LEU A 180 4.45 -5.28 -13.66
N ALA A 181 4.80 -5.99 -14.75
CA ALA A 181 4.44 -7.40 -14.93
C ALA A 181 5.01 -8.30 -13.81
N MET A 182 6.25 -8.07 -13.38
CA MET A 182 6.85 -8.81 -12.25
C MET A 182 6.09 -8.59 -10.94
N LEU A 183 5.61 -7.37 -10.67
CA LEU A 183 4.78 -7.10 -9.50
C LEU A 183 3.42 -7.79 -9.60
N GLU A 184 2.77 -7.74 -10.77
CA GLU A 184 1.48 -8.40 -11.02
C GLU A 184 1.56 -9.93 -10.85
N GLU A 185 2.70 -10.53 -11.20
CA GLU A 185 2.95 -11.95 -11.03
C GLU A 185 2.92 -12.36 -9.56
N ILE A 186 3.64 -11.62 -8.70
CA ILE A 186 3.78 -11.93 -7.27
C ILE A 186 2.58 -11.50 -6.42
N ALA A 187 1.73 -10.59 -6.92
CA ALA A 187 0.54 -10.14 -6.21
C ALA A 187 -0.55 -11.22 -6.21
N SER A 188 -1.28 -11.41 -5.11
CA SER A 188 -2.44 -12.30 -5.10
C SER A 188 -3.66 -11.68 -5.79
N MET A 189 -3.76 -10.35 -5.77
CA MET A 189 -4.83 -9.60 -6.42
C MET A 189 -4.30 -8.35 -7.13
N VAL A 190 -4.91 -8.02 -8.27
CA VAL A 190 -4.57 -6.82 -9.04
C VAL A 190 -5.84 -6.13 -9.48
N PHE A 191 -5.95 -4.85 -9.16
CA PHE A 191 -7.05 -3.97 -9.55
C PHE A 191 -6.52 -2.77 -10.32
N HIS A 192 -7.27 -2.36 -11.33
CA HIS A 192 -7.07 -1.09 -12.02
C HIS A 192 -8.13 -0.08 -11.55
N ILE A 193 -7.67 1.06 -11.06
CA ILE A 193 -8.51 2.16 -10.58
C ILE A 193 -8.61 3.22 -11.67
N SER A 194 -9.84 3.56 -12.02
CA SER A 194 -10.16 4.57 -13.03
C SER A 194 -11.37 5.39 -12.62
N ARG A 195 -11.70 6.43 -13.40
CA ARG A 195 -12.93 7.21 -13.19
C ARG A 195 -14.20 6.39 -13.40
N ASP A 196 -14.12 5.35 -14.22
CA ASP A 196 -15.23 4.44 -14.49
C ASP A 196 -15.42 3.41 -13.35
N GLY A 197 -14.53 3.41 -12.37
CA GLY A 197 -14.59 2.51 -11.21
C GLY A 197 -13.36 1.61 -11.09
N LEU A 198 -13.52 0.60 -10.24
CA LEU A 198 -12.48 -0.39 -9.93
C LEU A 198 -12.67 -1.62 -10.82
N LYS A 199 -11.70 -1.89 -11.69
CA LYS A 199 -11.70 -3.05 -12.58
C LYS A 199 -10.75 -4.12 -12.05
N VAL A 200 -11.21 -5.36 -11.98
CA VAL A 200 -10.36 -6.49 -11.57
C VAL A 200 -9.49 -6.95 -12.75
N LYS A 201 -8.18 -7.03 -12.55
CA LYS A 201 -7.21 -7.61 -13.50
C LYS A 201 -6.83 -9.04 -13.12
N LYS A 202 -6.67 -9.30 -11.82
CA LYS A 202 -6.34 -10.62 -11.24
C LYS A 202 -7.17 -10.82 -9.99
N GLU A 203 -7.97 -11.89 -9.96
CA GLU A 203 -8.73 -12.29 -8.77
C GLU A 203 -7.89 -13.18 -7.85
N GLY A 204 -7.94 -12.91 -6.55
CA GLY A 204 -7.43 -13.81 -5.53
C GLY A 204 -8.38 -15.00 -5.42
N GLY A 205 -7.89 -16.17 -5.82
CA GLY A 205 -8.63 -17.41 -5.72
C GLY A 205 -7.85 -18.39 -4.85
N ALA A 206 -8.43 -18.79 -3.72
CA ALA A 206 -8.20 -20.13 -3.23
C ALA A 206 -8.70 -21.08 -4.33
N ILE A 207 -7.83 -21.99 -4.79
CA ILE A 207 -8.30 -23.18 -5.46
C ILE A 207 -9.25 -23.83 -4.46
N ASP A 208 -10.54 -23.86 -4.79
CA ASP A 208 -11.53 -24.65 -4.10
C ASP A 208 -10.98 -26.09 -4.05
N GLN A 209 -10.44 -26.50 -2.90
CA GLN A 209 -10.10 -27.89 -2.68
C GLN A 209 -11.43 -28.62 -2.58
N GLY A 210 -11.95 -28.99 -3.74
CA GLY A 210 -13.20 -29.69 -3.90
C GLY A 210 -13.28 -30.83 -2.89
N ARG A 211 -14.15 -30.65 -1.90
CA ARG A 211 -14.69 -31.78 -1.14
C ARG A 211 -15.76 -32.42 -2.00
N GLY A 212 -15.31 -33.28 -2.90
CA GLY A 212 -16.09 -34.41 -3.42
C GLY A 212 -15.94 -35.60 -2.47
#